data_AF-A0A354CRU5-F1
#
_entry.id   AF-A0A354CRU5-F1
#
_cell.length_a   1.000
_cell.length_b   1.000
_cell.length_c   1.000
_cell.angle_alpha   90.00
_cell.angle_beta   90.00
_cell.angle_gamma   90.00
#
_symmetry.space_group_name_H-M   'P 1'
#
loop_
_entity.id
_entity.type
_entity.pdbx_description
1 polymer ?
#
loop_
_entity_poly.entity_id
_entity_poly.type
_entity_poly.pdbx_seq_one_letter_code
_entity_poly.pdbx_strand_id
1 'polypeptide(L)' 'MPETMSVERRNLLKAYGAELVLTEGAKGMKGAIEKAEQLAEEIPDSFIPGQF' A
#
# COMPACT_ATOMS: atom_id res chain seq x y z
N MET A 1 -2.14 0.99 -1.06
CA MET A 1 -3.53 0.44 -0.99
C MET A 1 -4.46 1.33 -1.78
N PRO A 2 -5.57 0.83 -2.36
CA PRO A 2 -6.51 1.67 -3.09
C PRO A 2 -7.14 2.74 -2.19
N GLU A 3 -7.33 3.96 -2.69
CA GLU A 3 -7.97 5.06 -1.94
C GLU A 3 -9.43 4.79 -1.55
N THR A 4 -10.06 3.80 -2.20
CA THR A 4 -11.41 3.29 -1.88
C THR A 4 -11.48 2.53 -0.56
N MET A 5 -10.33 2.17 0.04
CA MET A 5 -10.28 1.56 1.37
C MET A 5 -10.76 2.53 2.45
N SER A 6 -11.46 2.02 3.46
CA SER A 6 -12.14 2.84 4.46
C SER A 6 -11.18 3.74 5.27
N VAL A 7 -11.68 4.90 5.70
CA VAL A 7 -10.91 5.87 6.48
C VAL A 7 -10.50 5.28 7.83
N GLU A 8 -11.37 4.49 8.45
CA GLU A 8 -11.13 3.82 9.73
C GLU A 8 -9.93 2.88 9.64
N ARG A 9 -9.86 2.08 8.57
CA ARG A 9 -8.72 1.17 8.34
C ARG A 9 -7.43 1.94 8.12
N ARG A 10 -7.46 3.06 7.40
CA ARG A 10 -6.30 3.94 7.21
C ARG A 10 -5.83 4.54 8.55
N ASN A 11 -6.75 5.00 9.36
CA ASN A 11 -6.43 5.59 10.67
C ASN A 11 -5.83 4.56 11.62
N LEU A 12 -6.36 3.33 11.64
CA LEU A 12 -5.83 2.24 12.46
C LEU A 12 -4.38 1.91 12.09
N LEU A 13 -4.08 1.78 10.79
CA LEU A 13 -2.72 1.47 10.33
C LEU A 13 -1.74 2.61 10.63
N LYS A 14 -2.15 3.88 10.41
CA LYS A 14 -1.34 5.05 10.78
C LYS A 14 -1.08 5.10 12.28
N ALA A 15 -2.06 4.76 13.12
CA ALA A 15 -1.89 4.70 14.57
C ALA A 15 -0.85 3.66 15.02
N TYR A 16 -0.66 2.59 14.24
CA TYR A 16 0.43 1.61 14.44
C TYR A 16 1.76 2.03 13.81
N GLY A 17 1.88 3.25 13.27
CA GLY A 17 3.11 3.76 12.68
C GLY A 17 3.32 3.41 11.21
N ALA A 18 2.31 2.87 10.52
CA ALA A 18 2.43 2.57 9.10
C ALA A 18 2.34 3.84 8.24
N GLU A 19 3.26 3.95 7.29
CA GLU A 19 3.15 4.93 6.21
C GLU A 19 2.22 4.40 5.11
N LEU A 20 1.22 5.21 4.75
CA LEU A 20 0.21 4.80 3.77
C LEU A 20 0.41 5.49 2.43
N VAL A 21 0.80 4.71 1.43
CA VAL A 21 0.74 5.12 0.03
C VAL A 21 -0.60 4.70 -0.56
N LEU A 22 -1.37 5.70 -1.01
CA LEU A 22 -2.67 5.51 -1.65
C LEU A 22 -2.49 5.40 -3.17
N THR A 23 -3.22 4.46 -3.77
CA THR A 23 -3.26 4.26 -5.22
C THR A 23 -4.66 4.53 -5.75
N GLU A 24 -4.75 4.80 -7.05
CA GLU A 24 -6.02 5.06 -7.74
C GLU A 24 -7.04 3.95 -7.50
N GLY A 25 -8.24 4.31 -7.06
CA GLY A 25 -9.30 3.36 -6.73
C GLY A 25 -9.68 2.44 -7.90
N ALA A 26 -9.71 2.98 -9.12
CA ALA A 26 -10.09 2.26 -10.34
C ALA A 26 -9.16 1.08 -10.68
N LYS A 27 -7.88 1.16 -10.28
CA LYS A 27 -6.90 0.08 -10.51
C LYS A 27 -6.99 -1.04 -9.46
N GLY A 28 -7.77 -0.84 -8.41
CA GLY A 28 -7.98 -1.81 -7.35
C GLY A 28 -6.68 -2.35 -6.75
N MET A 29 -6.69 -3.60 -6.29
CA MET A 29 -5.53 -4.24 -5.69
C MET A 29 -4.36 -4.43 -6.65
N LYS A 30 -4.61 -4.60 -7.95
CA LYS A 30 -3.55 -4.71 -8.95
C LYS A 30 -2.67 -3.45 -8.97
N GLY A 31 -3.29 -2.26 -8.98
CA GLY A 31 -2.53 -1.00 -8.88
C GLY A 31 -1.78 -0.84 -7.56
N ALA A 32 -2.27 -1.42 -6.47
CA ALA A 32 -1.56 -1.42 -5.19
C ALA A 32 -0.32 -2.34 -5.20
N ILE A 33 -0.38 -3.47 -5.92
CA ILE A 33 0.76 -4.38 -6.12
C ILE A 33 1.80 -3.72 -7.02
N GLU A 34 1.38 -3.16 -8.16
CA GLU A 34 2.27 -2.42 -9.07
C GLU A 34 3.03 -1.29 -8.35
N LYS A 35 2.33 -0.54 -7.48
CA LYS A 35 2.99 0.50 -6.68
C LYS A 35 3.94 -0.07 -5.61
N ALA A 36 3.63 -1.22 -5.04
CA ALA A 36 4.52 -1.88 -4.08
C ALA A 36 5.82 -2.36 -4.74
N GLU A 37 5.74 -2.89 -5.98
CA GLU A 37 6.91 -3.27 -6.78
C GLU A 37 7.81 -2.06 -7.08
N GLN A 38 7.22 -0.93 -7.52
CA GLN A 38 7.97 0.32 -7.74
C GLN A 38 8.67 0.81 -6.47
N LEU A 39 7.99 0.76 -5.33
CA LEU A 39 8.59 1.17 -4.05
C LEU A 39 9.73 0.25 -3.62
N ALA A 40 9.67 -1.04 -3.94
CA ALA A 40 10.74 -1.96 -3.61
C ALA A 40 12.02 -1.72 -4.45
N GLU A 41 11.88 -1.20 -5.67
CA GLU A 41 13.02 -0.75 -6.48
C GLU A 41 13.70 0.50 -5.89
N GLU A 42 12.92 1.38 -5.24
CA GLU A 42 13.38 2.65 -4.70
C GLU A 42 13.88 2.56 -3.24
N ILE A 43 13.36 1.61 -2.46
CA ILE A 43 13.64 1.48 -1.02
C ILE A 43 14.64 0.33 -0.80
N PRO A 44 15.90 0.65 -0.41
CA PRO A 44 16.88 -0.37 -0.04
C PRO A 44 16.39 -1.22 1.13
N ASP A 45 16.76 -2.50 1.14
CA ASP A 45 16.38 -3.47 2.17
C ASP A 45 14.84 -3.63 2.34
N SER A 46 14.08 -3.30 1.30
CA SER A 46 12.64 -3.54 1.28
C SER A 46 12.30 -5.01 1.09
N PHE A 47 11.16 -5.42 1.64
CA PHE A 47 10.65 -6.78 1.54
C PHE A 47 9.15 -6.76 1.20
N ILE A 48 8.76 -7.48 0.14
CA ILE A 48 7.36 -7.66 -0.24
C ILE A 48 6.90 -9.06 0.21
N PRO A 49 5.97 -9.18 1.19
CA PRO A 49 5.58 -10.47 1.75
C PRO A 49 4.78 -11.41 0.84
N GLY A 50 4.19 -10.91 -0.25
CA GLY A 50 3.50 -11.75 -1.25
C GLY A 50 2.36 -12.61 -0.68
N GLN A 51 1.47 -12.04 0.14
CA GLN A 51 0.44 -12.81 0.86
C GLN A 51 -0.71 -13.38 -0.01
N PHE A 52 -0.73 -13.11 -1.31
CA PHE A 52 -1.80 -13.48 -2.24
C PHE A 52 -1.24 -14.28 -3.42
#